data_AF-A0A183ESM7-F1
#
_entry.id   AF-A0A183ESM7-F1
#
_cell.length_a   1.000
_cell.length_b   1.000
_cell.length_c   1.000
_cell.angle_alpha   90.00
_cell.angle_beta   90.00
_cell.angle_gamma   90.00
#
_symmetry.space_group_name_H-M   'P 1'
#
loop_
_entity.id
_entity.type
_entity.pdbx_description
1 polymer ?
#
loop_
_entity_poly.entity_id
_entity_poly.type
_entity_poly.pdbx_seq_one_letter_code
_entity_poly.pdbx_strand_id
1 'polypeptide(L)'
;MPNSGQICIAVDYVICIGRKEELIKKLKEYLKEFYGENPKESADYSRIINEQNFDRLSKILATTKAQIALGGPLDRDDRYIPPHILDNVQEDDSVMQEEAAF
;
A
#
# COMPACT_ATOMS: atom_id res chain seq x y z
N MET A 1 4.60 10.14 1.82
CA MET A 1 5.24 9.49 0.66
C MET A 1 4.94 10.37 -0.52
N PRO A 2 5.95 10.74 -1.30
CA PRO A 2 5.67 11.41 -2.55
C PRO A 2 4.91 10.41 -3.46
N ASN A 3 3.85 10.89 -4.11
CA ASN A 3 3.12 10.23 -5.20
C ASN A 3 2.46 8.84 -4.95
N SER A 4 2.11 8.49 -3.71
CA SER A 4 1.37 7.25 -3.39
C SER A 4 2.06 5.97 -3.90
N GLY A 5 3.39 5.94 -3.82
CA GLY A 5 4.19 4.78 -4.25
C GLY A 5 4.47 4.74 -5.77
N GLN A 6 3.91 5.66 -6.56
CA GLN A 6 4.15 5.79 -8.00
C GLN A 6 5.49 6.53 -8.25
N ILE A 7 6.58 5.93 -7.79
CA ILE A 7 7.95 6.45 -7.94
C ILE A 7 8.85 5.26 -8.25
N CYS A 8 9.66 5.34 -9.31
CA CYS A 8 10.55 4.26 -9.75
C CYS A 8 11.62 3.84 -8.72
N ILE A 9 11.84 4.63 -7.67
CA ILE A 9 12.77 4.33 -6.56
C ILE A 9 12.02 4.13 -5.23
N ALA A 10 10.71 3.92 -5.28
CA ALA A 10 9.94 3.53 -4.12
C ALA A 10 10.45 2.17 -3.61
N VAL A 11 10.30 1.96 -2.30
CA VAL A 11 10.53 0.64 -1.72
C VAL A 11 9.37 -0.25 -2.13
N ASP A 12 9.65 -1.26 -2.95
CA ASP A 12 8.65 -2.19 -3.49
C ASP A 12 8.21 -3.22 -2.43
N TYR A 13 9.16 -3.83 -1.73
CA TYR A 13 8.90 -4.74 -0.61
C TYR A 13 10.01 -4.71 0.45
N VAL A 14 9.72 -5.26 1.63
CA VAL A 14 10.67 -5.32 2.75
C VAL A 14 10.84 -6.78 3.20
N ILE A 15 12.09 -7.26 3.19
CA ILE A 15 12.45 -8.53 3.83
C ILE A 15 12.89 -8.22 5.27
N CYS A 16 12.17 -8.76 6.25
CA CYS A 16 12.45 -8.54 7.67
C CYS A 16 12.75 -9.86 8.39
N ILE A 17 13.89 -9.94 9.07
CA ILE A 17 14.28 -11.10 9.89
C ILE A 17 14.20 -10.70 11.38
N GLY A 18 13.31 -11.36 12.13
CA GLY A 18 13.25 -11.31 13.60
C GLY A 18 12.45 -10.17 14.24
N ARG A 19 12.22 -9.03 13.57
CA ARG A 19 11.50 -7.86 14.15
C ARG A 19 10.27 -7.43 13.36
N LYS A 20 9.64 -8.37 12.66
CA LYS A 20 8.52 -8.13 11.74
C LYS A 20 7.33 -7.45 12.41
N GLU A 21 6.92 -7.94 13.58
CA GLU A 21 5.77 -7.39 14.31
C GLU A 21 6.02 -5.96 14.82
N GLU A 22 7.22 -5.71 15.35
CA GLU A 22 7.64 -4.38 15.79
C GLU A 22 7.69 -3.40 14.61
N LEU A 23 8.20 -3.85 13.46
CA LEU A 23 8.23 -3.07 12.22
C LEU A 23 6.82 -2.71 11.76
N ILE A 24 5.91 -3.69 11.66
CA ILE A 24 4.52 -3.45 11.26
C ILE A 24 3.83 -2.47 12.21
N LYS A 25 4.05 -2.62 13.53
CA LYS A 25 3.52 -1.70 14.53
C LYS A 25 4.04 -0.27 14.29
N LYS A 26 5.34 -0.10 14.12
CA LYS A 26 5.96 1.22 13.89
C LYS A 26 5.52 1.84 12.58
N LEU A 27 5.39 1.06 11.50
CA LEU A 27 4.88 1.54 10.22
C LEU A 27 3.46 2.09 10.35
N LYS A 28 2.57 1.43 11.10
CA LYS A 28 1.22 1.95 11.38
C LYS A 28 1.25 3.26 12.15
N GLU A 29 2.10 3.36 13.18
CA GLU A 29 2.29 4.59 13.97
C GLU A 29 2.75 5.74 13.06
N TYR A 30 3.76 5.52 12.22
CA TYR A 30 4.28 6.55 11.32
C TYR A 30 3.29 6.94 10.22
N LEU A 31 2.57 5.99 9.62
CA LEU A 31 1.56 6.31 8.61
C LEU A 31 0.47 7.22 9.18
N LYS A 32 0.09 6.99 10.43
CA LYS A 32 -0.86 7.84 11.16
C LYS A 32 -0.26 9.20 11.51
N GLU A 33 1.01 9.27 11.88
CA GLU A 33 1.72 10.54 12.11
C GLU A 33 1.79 11.37 10.82
N PHE A 34 2.05 10.73 9.67
CA PHE A 34 2.17 11.42 8.39
C PHE A 34 0.84 11.87 7.79
N TYR A 35 -0.22 11.06 7.89
CA TYR A 35 -1.47 11.31 7.16
C TYR A 35 -2.72 11.44 8.06
N GLY A 36 -2.54 11.39 9.38
CA GLY A 36 -3.63 11.40 10.34
C GLY A 36 -4.42 10.09 10.39
N GLU A 37 -5.56 10.13 11.07
CA GLU A 37 -6.47 8.97 11.18
C GLU A 37 -7.15 8.61 9.86
N ASN A 38 -7.36 9.62 9.00
CA ASN A 38 -8.00 9.46 7.71
C ASN A 38 -7.08 9.95 6.59
N PRO A 39 -6.22 9.08 6.02
CA PRO A 39 -5.32 9.47 4.94
C PRO A 39 -6.04 10.01 3.71
N LYS A 40 -7.34 9.72 3.52
CA LYS A 40 -8.13 10.26 2.42
C LYS A 40 -8.27 11.79 2.50
N GLU A 41 -8.37 12.32 3.71
CA GLU A 41 -8.50 13.77 3.98
C GLU A 41 -7.15 14.49 4.06
N SER A 42 -6.04 13.74 4.11
CA SER A 42 -4.70 14.32 4.15
C SER A 42 -4.36 14.99 2.82
N ALA A 43 -4.01 16.28 2.88
CA ALA A 43 -3.50 17.03 1.72
C ALA A 43 -2.16 16.48 1.21
N ASP A 44 -1.43 15.75 2.05
CA ASP A 44 -0.13 15.17 1.75
C ASP A 44 -0.22 13.74 1.19
N TYR A 45 -1.45 13.20 1.03
CA TYR A 45 -1.69 11.89 0.44
C TYR A 45 -2.25 11.99 -0.98
N SER A 46 -1.43 11.60 -1.96
CA SER A 46 -1.77 11.66 -3.38
C SER A 46 -2.76 10.59 -3.83
N ARG A 47 -3.20 10.68 -5.10
CA ARG A 47 -4.11 9.74 -5.76
C ARG A 47 -3.40 8.96 -6.86
N ILE A 48 -3.99 7.84 -7.27
CA ILE A 48 -3.54 7.10 -8.44
C ILE A 48 -3.80 7.93 -9.69
N ILE A 49 -2.84 7.94 -10.61
CA ILE A 49 -2.82 8.85 -11.76
C ILE A 49 -4.07 8.72 -12.65
N ASN A 50 -4.59 7.50 -12.83
CA ASN A 50 -5.74 7.23 -13.68
C ASN A 50 -6.52 5.98 -13.20
N GLU A 51 -7.70 5.78 -13.78
CA GLU A 51 -8.58 4.65 -13.43
C GLU A 51 -7.99 3.29 -13.82
N GLN A 52 -7.23 3.21 -14.92
CA GLN A 52 -6.64 1.94 -15.37
C GLN A 52 -5.61 1.41 -14.36
N ASN A 53 -4.74 2.28 -13.86
CA ASN A 53 -3.77 1.96 -12.82
C ASN A 53 -4.47 1.65 -11.49
N PHE A 54 -5.54 2.39 -11.17
CA PHE A 54 -6.36 2.09 -10.00
C PHE A 54 -6.98 0.69 -10.10
N ASP A 55 -7.59 0.35 -11.23
CA ASP A 55 -8.26 -0.94 -11.45
C ASP A 55 -7.23 -2.09 -11.41
N ARG A 56 -6.03 -1.88 -11.97
CA ARG A 56 -4.92 -2.84 -11.90
C ARG A 56 -4.49 -3.10 -10.45
N LEU A 57 -4.19 -2.05 -9.69
CA LEU A 57 -3.78 -2.17 -8.28
C LEU A 57 -4.88 -2.77 -7.41
N SER A 58 -6.14 -2.37 -7.64
CA SER A 58 -7.31 -2.91 -6.94
C SER A 58 -7.45 -4.40 -7.19
N LYS A 59 -7.22 -4.86 -8.43
CA LYS A 59 -7.24 -6.28 -8.77
C LYS A 59 -6.13 -7.06 -8.06
N ILE A 60 -4.90 -6.54 -8.05
CA ILE A 60 -3.78 -7.15 -7.32
C ILE A 60 -4.13 -7.30 -5.83
N LEU A 61 -4.62 -6.23 -5.20
CA LEU A 61 -5.02 -6.26 -3.79
C LEU A 61 -6.22 -7.20 -3.54
N ALA A 62 -7.13 -7.36 -4.48
CA ALA A 62 -8.27 -8.28 -4.36
C ALA A 62 -7.87 -9.76 -4.51
N THR A 63 -6.77 -10.06 -5.21
CA THR A 63 -6.31 -11.43 -5.45
C THR A 63 -5.18 -11.88 -4.52
N THR A 64 -4.66 -10.98 -3.69
CA THR A 64 -3.60 -11.33 -2.73
C THR A 64 -4.11 -12.34 -1.72
N LYS A 65 -3.25 -13.31 -1.39
CA LYS A 65 -3.46 -14.26 -0.30
C LYS A 65 -2.76 -13.81 0.99
N ALA A 66 -1.96 -12.74 0.90
CA ALA A 66 -1.27 -12.16 2.02
C ALA A 66 -2.24 -11.64 3.10
N GLN A 67 -1.76 -11.59 4.33
CA GLN A 67 -2.52 -11.03 5.42
C GLN A 67 -2.51 -9.50 5.34
N ILE A 68 -3.67 -8.87 5.24
CA ILE A 68 -3.79 -7.41 5.29
C ILE A 68 -3.60 -6.95 6.74
N ALA A 69 -2.41 -6.51 7.09
CA ALA A 69 -2.09 -5.97 8.41
C ALA A 69 -2.57 -4.52 8.57
N LEU A 70 -2.58 -3.75 7.49
CA LEU A 70 -3.18 -2.41 7.38
C LEU A 70 -3.78 -2.29 5.98
N GLY A 71 -4.95 -1.66 5.88
CA GLY A 71 -5.63 -1.38 4.62
C GLY A 71 -6.93 -0.65 4.89
N GLY A 72 -7.76 -0.53 3.86
CA GLY A 72 -9.06 0.12 3.98
C GLY A 72 -9.83 0.08 2.67
N PRO A 73 -11.04 0.67 2.64
CA PRO A 73 -11.83 0.74 1.42
C PRO A 73 -11.12 1.56 0.34
N LEU A 74 -11.16 1.04 -0.88
CA LEU A 74 -10.68 1.71 -2.07
C LEU A 74 -11.82 2.57 -2.64
N ASP A 75 -11.48 3.71 -3.24
CA ASP A 75 -12.45 4.61 -3.88
C ASP A 75 -12.00 4.91 -5.30
N ARG A 76 -12.72 4.36 -6.27
CA ARG A 76 -12.40 4.48 -7.69
C ARG A 76 -12.63 5.89 -8.22
N ASP A 77 -13.67 6.57 -7.74
CA ASP A 77 -14.05 7.91 -8.19
C ASP A 77 -12.99 8.94 -7.78
N ASP A 78 -12.44 8.78 -6.57
CA ASP A 78 -11.31 9.57 -6.06
C ASP A 78 -9.93 8.97 -6.44
N ARG A 79 -9.90 7.82 -7.14
CA ARG A 79 -8.68 7.03 -7.42
C ARG A 79 -7.80 6.87 -6.17
N TYR A 80 -8.45 6.64 -5.04
CA TYR A 80 -7.85 6.57 -3.73
C TYR A 80 -7.68 5.12 -3.30
N ILE A 81 -6.44 4.75 -3.01
CA ILE A 81 -6.07 3.50 -2.35
C ILE A 81 -5.40 3.91 -1.04
N PRO A 82 -5.92 3.51 0.15
CA PRO A 82 -5.28 3.84 1.41
C PRO A 82 -3.89 3.22 1.54
N PRO A 83 -3.07 3.62 2.51
CA PRO A 83 -1.85 2.87 2.85
C PRO A 83 -2.18 1.41 3.17
N HIS A 84 -1.53 0.48 2.47
CA HIS A 84 -1.65 -0.95 2.70
C HIS A 84 -0.35 -1.52 3.25
N ILE A 85 -0.45 -2.39 4.26
CA ILE A 85 0.65 -3.23 4.75
C ILE A 85 0.19 -4.67 4.63
N LEU A 86 0.90 -5.42 3.81
CA LEU A 86 0.68 -6.85 3.62
C LEU A 86 1.74 -7.62 4.41
N ASP A 87 1.31 -8.63 5.14
CA ASP A 87 2.14 -9.50 5.97
C ASP A 87 2.06 -10.96 5.47
N ASN A 88 3.12 -11.73 5.72
CA ASN A 88 3.27 -13.13 5.31
C ASN A 88 3.07 -13.36 3.80
N VAL A 89 3.47 -12.39 2.98
CA VAL A 89 3.44 -12.46 1.52
C VAL A 89 4.33 -13.63 1.06
N GLN A 90 3.78 -14.49 0.20
CA GLN A 90 4.51 -15.59 -0.44
C GLN A 90 5.05 -15.15 -1.80
N GLU A 91 6.10 -15.79 -2.29
CA GLU A 91 6.71 -15.46 -3.60
C GLU A 91 5.73 -15.62 -4.77
N ASP A 92 4.76 -16.54 -4.66
CA ASP A 92 3.73 -16.79 -5.68
C ASP A 92 2.47 -15.89 -5.54
N ASP A 93 2.48 -14.92 -4.60
CA ASP A 93 1.37 -14.00 -4.41
C ASP A 93 1.28 -12.98 -5.54
N SER A 94 0.06 -12.60 -5.93
CA SER A 94 -0.21 -11.59 -6.97
C SER A 94 0.57 -10.28 -6.77
N VAL A 95 0.84 -9.87 -5.52
CA VAL A 95 1.58 -8.63 -5.22
C VAL A 95 3.08 -8.74 -5.50
N MET A 96 3.61 -9.96 -5.67
CA MET A 96 5.01 -10.24 -6.01
C MET A 96 5.21 -10.52 -7.51
N GLN A 97 4.13 -10.69 -8.27
CA GLN A 97 4.19 -11.06 -9.70
C GLN A 97 4.20 -9.85 -10.64
N GLU A 98 3.80 -8.69 -10.16
CA GLU A 98 3.82 -7.43 -10.90
C GLU A 98 4.45 -6.34 -10.03
N GLU A 99 5.20 -5.43 -10.65
CA GLU A 99 5.74 -4.25 -9.97
C GLU A 99 4.59 -3.40 -9.40
N ALA A 100 4.67 -3.05 -8.12
CA ALA A 100 3.66 -2.22 -7.48
C ALA A 100 3.77 -0.74 -7.92
N ALA A 101 4.96 -0.29 -8.33
CA ALA A 101 5.23 1.07 -8.77
C ALA A 101 4.93 1.30 -10.26
N PHE A 102 4.00 2.23 -10.55
CA PHE A 102 3.87 2.92 -11.86
C PHE A 102 3.39 4.36 -11.64
#